data_AF-A0A925QA42-F1
#
_entry.id   AF-A0A925QA42-F1
#
_cell.length_a   1.000
_cell.length_b   1.000
_cell.length_c   1.000
_cell.angle_alpha   90.00
_cell.angle_beta   90.00
_cell.angle_gamma   90.00
#
_symmetry.space_group_name_H-M   'P 1'
#
loop_
_entity.id
_entity.type
_entity.pdbx_description
1 polymer ?
#
loop_
_entity_poly.entity_id
_entity_poly.type
_entity_poly.pdbx_seq_one_letter_code
_entity_poly.pdbx_strand_id
1 'polypeptide(L)'
;MDKNSLRAVESDLEALIPLREAAKLLGLDPSTIRKRSAGTANLTVVHQGRKLFLVRGEIIAHRRKLIDDARQRNDVLRLVRQ
;
A
#
# COMPACT_ATOMS: atom_id res chain seq x y z
N MET A 1 -2.18 -6.93 32.32
CA MET A 1 -1.99 -6.55 30.90
C MET A 1 -0.51 -6.65 30.60
N ASP A 2 -0.15 -7.48 29.64
CA ASP A 2 1.24 -7.86 29.37
C ASP A 2 1.97 -6.74 28.63
N LYS A 3 3.14 -6.32 29.12
CA LYS A 3 3.92 -5.21 28.55
C LYS A 3 4.40 -5.51 27.13
N ASN A 4 4.49 -6.78 26.76
CA ASN A 4 4.84 -7.21 25.41
C ASN A 4 3.72 -6.95 24.39
N SER A 5 2.45 -7.04 24.78
CA SER A 5 1.33 -6.80 23.87
C SER A 5 1.18 -5.32 23.49
N LEU A 6 1.54 -4.41 24.39
CA LEU A 6 1.52 -2.96 24.10
C LEU A 6 2.61 -2.56 23.10
N ARG A 7 3.81 -3.16 23.19
CA ARG A 7 4.91 -2.90 22.25
C ARG A 7 4.63 -3.37 20.82
N ALA A 8 3.93 -4.49 20.65
CA ALA A 8 3.52 -4.95 19.32
C ALA A 8 2.55 -3.96 18.65
N VAL A 9 1.60 -3.43 19.42
CA VAL A 9 0.63 -2.41 18.93
C VAL A 9 1.33 -1.08 18.61
N GLU A 10 2.34 -0.68 19.39
CA GLU A 10 3.15 0.52 19.11
C GLU A 10 4.01 0.36 17.85
N SER A 11 4.58 -0.83 17.61
CA SER A 11 5.33 -1.14 16.39
C SER A 11 4.43 -1.13 15.14
N ASP A 12 3.17 -1.53 15.25
CA ASP A 12 2.21 -1.49 14.16
C ASP A 12 1.78 -0.06 13.82
N LEU A 13 1.74 0.85 14.80
CA LEU A 13 1.45 2.27 14.58
C LEU A 13 2.57 2.99 13.81
N GLU A 14 3.84 2.64 14.04
CA GLU A 14 4.95 3.12 13.18
C GLU A 14 4.85 2.59 11.74
N ALA A 15 4.17 1.46 11.54
CA ALA A 15 3.91 0.89 10.23
C ALA A 15 2.68 1.52 9.53
N LEU A 16 1.94 2.43 10.17
CA LEU A 16 0.78 3.10 9.59
C LEU A 16 1.15 4.47 9.00
N ILE A 17 0.89 4.64 7.70
CA ILE A 17 1.08 5.90 6.98
C ILE A 17 -0.28 6.59 6.79
N PRO A 18 -0.43 7.88 7.13
CA PRO A 18 -1.67 8.62 6.86
C PRO A 18 -2.09 8.50 5.40
N LEU A 19 -3.39 8.29 5.13
CA LEU A 19 -3.94 8.08 3.79
C LEU A 19 -3.51 9.17 2.80
N ARG A 20 -3.41 10.43 3.25
CA ARG A 20 -2.96 11.56 2.42
C ARG A 20 -1.49 11.42 2.00
N GLU A 21 -0.63 10.90 2.87
CA GLU A 21 0.78 10.66 2.55
C GLU A 21 0.96 9.41 1.69
N ALA A 22 0.24 8.33 2.02
CA ALA A 22 0.20 7.12 1.21
C ALA A 22 -0.27 7.40 -0.23
N ALA A 23 -1.29 8.26 -0.39
CA ALA A 23 -1.74 8.77 -1.68
C ALA A 23 -0.62 9.40 -2.51
N LYS A 24 0.18 10.28 -1.90
CA LYS A 24 1.34 10.89 -2.57
C LYS A 24 2.39 9.85 -2.97
N LEU A 25 2.71 8.91 -2.09
CA LEU A 25 3.69 7.86 -2.35
C LEU A 25 3.29 6.92 -3.49
N LEU A 26 1.98 6.69 -3.64
CA LEU A 26 1.41 5.85 -4.69
C LEU A 26 1.09 6.63 -5.97
N GLY A 27 1.15 7.97 -5.95
CA GLY A 27 0.70 8.80 -7.07
C GLY A 27 -0.80 8.67 -7.35
N LEU A 28 -1.61 8.38 -6.31
CA LEU A 28 -3.04 8.14 -6.41
C LEU A 28 -3.83 9.15 -5.58
N ASP A 29 -5.04 9.47 -6.01
CA ASP A 29 -5.97 10.21 -5.17
C ASP A 29 -6.43 9.40 -3.94
N PRO A 30 -6.62 10.04 -2.78
CA PRO A 30 -7.14 9.37 -1.57
C PRO A 30 -8.49 8.67 -1.81
N SER A 31 -9.37 9.24 -2.64
CA SER A 31 -10.63 8.61 -3.03
C SER A 31 -10.43 7.34 -3.86
N THR A 32 -9.40 7.31 -4.70
CA THR A 32 -9.04 6.13 -5.50
C THR A 32 -8.55 5.01 -4.61
N ILE A 33 -7.73 5.32 -3.60
CA ILE A 33 -7.29 4.34 -2.61
C ILE A 33 -8.48 3.76 -1.84
N ARG A 34 -9.41 4.61 -1.36
CA ARG A 34 -10.63 4.12 -0.67
C ARG A 34 -11.52 3.23 -1.53
N LYS A 35 -11.59 3.47 -2.84
CA LYS A 35 -12.36 2.65 -3.79
C LYS A 35 -11.65 1.32 -4.11
N ARG A 36 -10.31 1.33 -4.17
CA ARG A 36 -9.48 0.19 -4.60
C ARG A 36 -8.93 -0.68 -3.47
N SER A 37 -8.98 -0.19 -2.23
CA SER A 37 -8.59 -0.94 -1.03
C SER A 37 -9.36 -2.26 -0.92
N ALA A 38 -10.59 -2.30 -1.45
CA ALA A 38 -11.46 -3.46 -1.39
C ALA A 38 -11.23 -4.52 -2.49
N GLY A 39 -10.29 -4.38 -3.44
CA GLY A 39 -10.14 -5.47 -4.40
C GLY A 39 -9.14 -5.36 -5.55
N THR A 40 -8.43 -4.24 -5.74
CA THR A 40 -7.49 -4.12 -6.88
C THR A 40 -6.04 -3.91 -6.48
N ALA A 41 -5.80 -3.40 -5.27
CA ALA A 41 -4.47 -2.94 -4.88
C ALA A 41 -3.86 -3.67 -3.67
N ASN A 42 -4.61 -4.56 -3.00
CA ASN A 42 -4.25 -5.18 -1.71
C ASN A 42 -3.75 -4.14 -0.69
N LEU A 43 -4.46 -3.02 -0.60
CA LEU A 43 -4.19 -1.95 0.36
C LEU A 43 -5.27 -1.97 1.42
N THR A 44 -4.88 -2.16 2.67
CA THR A 44 -5.77 -2.11 3.84
C THR A 44 -5.84 -0.68 4.35
N VAL A 45 -7.07 -0.18 4.46
CA VAL A 45 -7.33 1.14 5.05
C VAL A 45 -7.75 0.95 6.50
N VAL A 46 -6.88 1.38 7.42
CA VAL A 46 -7.13 1.35 8.86
C VAL A 46 -7.78 2.65 9.29
N HIS A 47 -8.84 2.55 10.09
CA HIS A 47 -9.56 3.70 10.63
C HIS A 47 -9.17 3.91 12.09
N GLN A 48 -8.66 5.10 12.43
CA GLN A 48 -8.38 5.49 13.81
C GLN A 48 -9.10 6.81 14.10
N GLY A 49 -10.28 6.70 14.71
CA GLY A 49 -11.20 7.84 14.87
C GLY A 49 -11.61 8.40 13.51
N ARG A 50 -11.31 9.70 13.28
CA ARG A 50 -11.59 10.38 12.00
C ARG A 50 -10.44 10.30 10.98
N LYS A 51 -9.32 9.69 11.35
CA LYS A 51 -8.13 9.59 10.50
C LYS A 51 -8.08 8.22 9.81
N LEU A 52 -7.59 8.23 8.58
CA LEU A 52 -7.42 7.04 7.74
C LEU A 52 -5.94 6.81 7.52
N PHE A 53 -5.53 5.55 7.61
CA PHE A 53 -4.15 5.11 7.47
C PHE A 53 -4.05 3.93 6.51
N LEU A 54 -2.87 3.73 5.95
CA LEU A 54 -2.49 2.54 5.20
C LEU A 54 -1.31 1.88 5.86
N VAL A 55 -1.22 0.57 5.71
CA VAL A 55 -0.06 -0.19 6.16
C VAL A 55 1.10 0.03 5.20
N ARG A 56 2.24 0.48 5.71
CA ARG A 56 3.46 0.76 4.95
C ARG A 56 3.94 -0.44 4.13
N GLY A 57 3.86 -1.64 4.70
CA GLY A 57 4.25 -2.88 4.03
C GLY A 57 3.46 -3.12 2.74
N GLU A 58 2.17 -2.80 2.74
CA GLU A 58 1.30 -2.96 1.58
C GLU A 58 1.60 -1.90 0.50
N ILE A 59 1.94 -0.68 0.90
CA ILE A 59 2.40 0.36 -0.03
C ILE A 59 3.67 -0.11 -0.75
N ILE A 60 4.61 -0.70 -0.03
CA ILE A 60 5.86 -1.23 -0.61
C ILE A 60 5.57 -2.40 -1.54
N ALA A 61 4.74 -3.36 -1.11
CA ALA A 61 4.35 -4.52 -1.91
C ALA A 61 3.66 -4.09 -3.21
N HIS A 62 2.76 -3.10 -3.14
CA HIS A 62 2.08 -2.55 -4.30
C HIS A 62 3.05 -1.95 -5.32
N ARG A 63 4.01 -1.14 -4.86
CA ARG A 63 5.04 -0.55 -5.75
C ARG A 63 5.91 -1.62 -6.40
N ARG A 64 6.30 -2.65 -5.66
CA ARG A 64 7.07 -3.77 -6.22
C ARG A 64 6.30 -4.49 -7.33
N LYS A 65 5.03 -4.81 -7.09
CA LYS A 65 4.16 -5.42 -8.11
C LYS A 65 4.07 -4.57 -9.38
N LEU A 66 3.89 -3.25 -9.26
CA LEU A 66 3.85 -2.37 -10.44
C LEU A 66 5.15 -2.40 -11.25
N ILE A 67 6.30 -2.48 -10.58
CA ILE A 67 7.61 -2.59 -11.25
C ILE A 67 7.71 -3.93 -11.97
N ASP A 68 7.31 -5.02 -11.32
CA ASP A 68 7.37 -6.36 -11.91
C ASP A 68 6.40 -6.50 -13.11
N ASP A 69 5.19 -5.98 -13.00
CA ASP A 69 4.21 -5.93 -14.09
C ASP A 69 4.75 -5.10 -15.29
N ALA A 70 5.41 -3.98 -15.02
CA ALA A 70 6.01 -3.14 -16.06
C ALA A 70 7.19 -3.84 -16.76
N ARG A 71 8.02 -4.56 -16.01
CA ARG A 71 9.11 -5.39 -16.56
C ARG A 71 8.56 -6.48 -17.46
N GLN A 72 7.59 -7.24 -16.97
CA GLN A 72 6.98 -8.33 -17.74
C GLN A 72 6.36 -7.83 -19.04
N ARG A 73 5.65 -6.68 -19.01
CA ARG A 73 5.10 -6.07 -20.23
C ARG A 73 6.19 -5.67 -21.23
N ASN A 74 7.30 -5.12 -20.75
CA ASN A 74 8.41 -4.73 -21.61
C ASN A 74 9.07 -5.96 -22.25
N ASP A 75 9.25 -7.04 -21.50
CA ASP A 75 9.80 -8.30 -22.01
C ASP A 75 8.89 -8.91 -23.09
N VAL A 76 7.57 -8.91 -22.88
CA VAL A 76 6.59 -9.36 -23.89
C VAL A 76 6.66 -8.49 -25.15
N LEU A 77 6.70 -7.16 -25.00
CA LEU A 77 6.81 -6.25 -26.15
C LEU A 77 8.12 -6.46 -26.92
N ARG A 78 9.20 -6.82 -26.23
CA ARG A 78 10.49 -7.13 -26.85
C ARG A 78 10.44 -8.43 -27.65
N LEU A 79 9.75 -9.45 -27.15
CA LEU A 79 9.54 -10.73 -27.83
C LEU A 79 8.67 -10.59 -29.09
N VAL A 80 7.58 -9.81 -29.02
CA VAL A 80 6.66 -9.62 -30.17
C VAL A 80 7.25 -8.76 -31.28
N ARG A 81 8.26 -7.94 -31.00
CA ARG A 81 8.97 -7.11 -32.00
C ARG A 81 10.07 -7.87 -32.76
N GLN A 82 10.40 -9.09 -32.35
CA GLN A 82 11.29 -10.00 -33.08
C GLN A 82 10.48 -10.86 -34.05
#